data_AF-H9WZZ9-F1
#
_entry.id   AF-H9WZZ9-F1
#
_cell.length_a   1.000
_cell.length_b   1.000
_cell.length_c   1.000
_cell.angle_alpha   90.00
_cell.angle_beta   90.00
_cell.angle_gamma   90.00
#
_symmetry.space_group_name_H-M   'P 1'
#
loop_
_entity.id
_entity.type
_entity.pdbx_description
1 polymer ?
#
loop_
_entity_poly.entity_id
_entity_poly.type
_entity_poly.pdbx_seq_one_letter_code
_entity_poly.pdbx_strand_id
1 'polypeptide(L)' 'IAYLFWFCDMDLNKAYDMVTSKRPCGPKRDAIRGATYDLAKNDPWKASFESLPDYAFTGVADWERKLIQD' A
#
# COMPACT_ATOMS: atom_id res chain seq x y z
N ILE A 1 1.14 6.43 -7.48
CA ILE A 1 0.40 6.15 -6.23
C ILE A 1 1.29 5.36 -5.28
N ALA A 2 1.72 4.14 -5.63
CA ALA A 2 2.63 3.33 -4.77
C ALA A 2 3.88 4.11 -4.31
N TYR A 3 4.59 4.79 -5.21
CA TYR A 3 5.73 5.65 -4.83
C TYR A 3 5.37 6.71 -3.78
N LEU A 4 4.25 7.45 -3.97
CA LEU A 4 3.80 8.46 -3.01
C LEU A 4 3.43 7.83 -1.66
N PHE A 5 2.79 6.66 -1.71
CA PHE A 5 2.42 5.91 -0.53
C PHE A 5 3.67 5.44 0.24
N TRP A 6 4.65 4.83 -0.42
CA TRP A 6 5.80 4.22 0.22
C TRP A 6 6.89 5.23 0.61
N PHE A 7 7.17 6.23 -0.23
CA PHE A 7 8.34 7.11 -0.11
C PHE A 7 8.04 8.57 0.20
N CYS A 8 6.77 9.02 0.15
CA CYS A 8 6.41 10.43 0.37
C CYS A 8 5.55 10.66 1.63
N ASP A 9 5.65 9.76 2.61
CA ASP A 9 4.95 9.83 3.90
C ASP A 9 3.44 10.12 3.76
N MET A 10 2.79 9.32 2.92
CA MET A 10 1.34 9.32 2.77
C MET A 10 0.78 7.97 3.20
N ASP A 11 -0.51 7.92 3.54
CA ASP A 11 -1.29 6.70 3.47
C ASP A 11 -1.77 6.45 2.02
N LEU A 12 -2.29 5.25 1.76
CA LEU A 12 -2.72 4.86 0.42
C LEU A 12 -3.87 5.74 -0.10
N ASN A 13 -4.80 6.17 0.76
CA ASN A 13 -5.96 6.96 0.37
C ASN A 13 -5.51 8.35 -0.10
N LYS A 14 -4.67 9.01 0.69
CA LYS A 14 -4.08 10.32 0.37
C LYS A 14 -3.26 10.26 -0.92
N ALA A 15 -2.45 9.22 -1.10
CA ALA A 15 -1.68 9.02 -2.33
C ALA A 15 -2.57 8.76 -3.56
N TYR A 16 -3.69 8.06 -3.37
CA TYR A 16 -4.66 7.76 -4.43
C TYR A 16 -5.40 9.02 -4.86
N ASP A 17 -6.00 9.73 -3.90
CA ASP A 17 -6.78 10.96 -4.11
C ASP A 17 -5.92 12.06 -4.73
N MET A 18 -4.64 12.18 -4.32
CA MET A 18 -3.71 13.13 -4.93
C MET A 18 -3.51 12.89 -6.43
N VAL A 19 -3.46 11.63 -6.87
CA VAL A 19 -3.26 11.30 -8.29
C VAL A 19 -4.57 11.44 -9.06
N THR A 20 -5.67 10.90 -8.54
CA THR A 20 -6.95 10.87 -9.25
C THR A 20 -7.65 12.23 -9.32
N SER A 21 -7.39 13.13 -8.36
CA SER A 21 -7.85 14.53 -8.44
C SER A 21 -7.18 15.33 -9.55
N LYS A 22 -5.90 15.04 -9.87
CA LYS A 22 -5.16 15.70 -10.96
C LYS A 22 -5.38 15.02 -12.31
N ARG A 23 -5.47 13.70 -12.31
CA ARG A 23 -5.70 12.87 -13.50
C ARG A 23 -6.85 11.93 -13.20
N PRO A 24 -8.09 12.28 -13.58
CA PRO A 24 -9.24 11.42 -13.39
C PRO A 24 -9.03 10.06 -14.07
N CYS A 25 -8.82 9.02 -13.26
CA CYS A 25 -8.62 7.64 -13.71
C CYS A 25 -8.97 6.66 -12.58
N GLY A 26 -9.14 5.37 -12.91
CA GLY A 26 -9.49 4.31 -11.95
C GLY A 26 -8.39 3.24 -11.75
N PRO A 27 -7.21 3.61 -11.21
CA PRO A 27 -6.16 2.63 -10.93
C PRO A 27 -6.64 1.61 -9.87
N LYS A 28 -6.23 0.35 -10.01
CA LYS A 28 -6.65 -0.72 -9.09
C LYS A 28 -5.99 -0.55 -7.71
N ARG A 29 -6.76 -0.11 -6.70
CA ARG A 29 -6.27 0.06 -5.31
C ARG A 29 -5.74 -1.24 -4.72
N ASP A 30 -6.44 -2.34 -4.94
CA ASP A 30 -6.06 -3.64 -4.37
C ASP A 30 -4.72 -4.16 -4.90
N ALA A 31 -4.35 -3.82 -6.13
CA ALA A 31 -3.03 -4.17 -6.66
C ALA A 31 -1.90 -3.47 -5.89
N ILE A 32 -2.12 -2.23 -5.44
CA ILE A 32 -1.14 -1.48 -4.64
C ILE A 32 -1.09 -2.02 -3.22
N ARG A 33 -2.23 -2.38 -2.64
CA ARG A 33 -2.33 -3.03 -1.32
C ARG A 33 -1.63 -4.39 -1.31
N GLY A 34 -1.88 -5.22 -2.33
CA GLY A 34 -1.23 -6.51 -2.50
C GLY A 34 0.29 -6.38 -2.62
N ALA A 35 0.77 -5.47 -3.47
CA ALA A 35 2.21 -5.19 -3.57
C ALA A 35 2.82 -4.67 -2.25
N THR A 36 2.05 -3.90 -1.48
CA THR A 36 2.49 -3.45 -0.14
C THR A 36 2.56 -4.63 0.83
N TYR A 37 1.58 -5.53 0.80
CA TYR A 37 1.62 -6.79 1.55
C TYR A 37 2.85 -7.62 1.17
N ASP A 38 3.15 -7.76 -0.12
CA ASP A 38 4.28 -8.55 -0.62
C ASP A 38 5.62 -8.03 -0.09
N LEU A 39 5.82 -6.71 -0.08
CA LEU A 39 7.06 -6.07 0.38
C LEU A 39 7.15 -6.01 1.92
N ALA A 40 6.02 -5.85 2.62
CA ALA A 40 6.00 -5.77 4.08
C ALA A 40 5.97 -7.14 4.77
N LYS A 41 5.80 -8.24 4.02
CA LYS A 41 5.69 -9.59 4.57
C LYS A 41 7.07 -10.13 4.96
N ASN A 42 7.34 -10.13 6.26
CA ASN A 42 8.53 -10.78 6.84
C ASN A 42 8.33 -12.24 7.28
N ASP A 43 7.09 -12.75 7.29
CA ASP A 43 6.78 -14.10 7.76
C ASP A 43 6.17 -14.95 6.63
N PRO A 44 6.82 -16.05 6.20
CA PRO A 44 6.28 -16.98 5.21
C PRO A 44 4.87 -17.51 5.55
N TRP A 45 4.53 -17.61 6.83
CA TRP A 45 3.29 -18.18 7.33
C TRP A 45 2.13 -17.18 7.46
N LYS A 46 2.35 -15.92 7.09
CA LYS A 46 1.30 -14.89 7.12
C LYS A 46 0.15 -15.28 6.18
N ALA A 47 -1.08 -15.10 6.65
CA ALA A 47 -2.31 -15.35 5.90
C ALA A 47 -2.29 -14.69 4.52
N SER A 48 -2.90 -15.31 3.50
CA SER A 48 -2.89 -14.79 2.13
C SER A 48 -3.56 -13.42 2.06
N PHE A 49 -3.16 -12.57 1.12
CA PHE A 49 -3.71 -11.22 0.99
C PHE A 49 -5.24 -11.25 0.79
N GLU A 50 -5.76 -12.23 0.06
CA GLU A 50 -7.20 -12.40 -0.22
C GLU A 50 -8.02 -12.72 1.03
N SER A 51 -7.39 -13.25 2.08
CA SER A 51 -8.06 -13.54 3.36
C SER A 51 -8.12 -12.34 4.30
N LEU A 52 -7.44 -11.24 3.96
CA LEU A 52 -7.36 -10.05 4.79
C LEU A 52 -8.52 -9.08 4.50
N PRO A 53 -8.92 -8.25 5.49
CA PRO A 53 -9.97 -7.27 5.29
C PRO A 53 -9.57 -6.17 4.31
N ASP A 54 -10.56 -5.50 3.70
CA ASP A 54 -10.38 -4.47 2.66
C ASP A 54 -9.63 -3.21 3.12
N TYR A 55 -9.42 -3.02 4.42
CA TYR A 55 -8.60 -1.93 4.95
C TYR A 55 -7.14 -2.34 5.20
N ALA A 56 -6.79 -3.62 5.13
CA ALA A 56 -5.43 -4.08 5.36
C ALA A 56 -4.47 -3.45 4.33
N PHE A 57 -3.30 -2.99 4.80
CA PHE A 57 -2.27 -2.32 4.00
C PHE A 57 -2.71 -1.04 3.28
N THR A 58 -3.75 -0.37 3.79
CA THR A 58 -4.08 1.01 3.39
C THR A 58 -3.20 2.05 4.10
N GLY A 59 -2.65 1.68 5.25
CA GLY A 59 -1.51 2.33 5.90
C GLY A 59 -0.45 1.28 6.25
N VAL A 60 0.75 1.75 6.61
CA VAL A 60 1.87 0.93 7.05
C VAL A 60 2.50 1.59 8.28
N ALA A 61 2.94 0.80 9.25
CA ALA A 61 3.73 1.30 10.37
C ALA A 61 5.11 1.77 9.92
N ASP A 62 5.80 2.60 10.70
CA ASP A 62 7.12 3.13 10.35
C ASP A 62 8.17 2.05 10.06
N TRP A 63 8.11 0.93 10.78
CA TRP A 63 9.01 -0.20 10.57
C TRP A 63 8.70 -0.96 9.27
N GLU A 64 7.41 -1.09 8.90
CA GLU A 64 7.00 -1.68 7.63
C GLU A 64 7.40 -0.75 6.47
N ARG A 65 7.23 0.57 6.65
CA ARG A 65 7.67 1.57 5.68
C ARG A 65 9.17 1.48 5.45
N LYS A 66 9.96 1.37 6.51
CA LYS A 66 11.42 1.21 6.40
C LYS A 66 11.78 -0.06 5.62
N LEU A 67 11.15 -1.18 5.96
CA LEU A 67 11.34 -2.46 5.27
C LEU A 67 11.01 -2.39 3.78
N ILE A 68 9.95 -1.68 3.39
CA ILE A 68 9.57 -1.49 1.97
C ILE A 68 10.61 -0.66 1.20
N GLN A 69 11.34 0.23 1.89
CA GLN A 69 12.27 1.17 1.29
C GLN A 69 13.72 0.65 1.21
N ASP A 70 14.09 -0.30 2.08
CA ASP A 70 15.41 -0.95 2.12
C ASP A 70 15.62 -1.87 0.90
#